data_AF-A0A1I5SPK8-F1
#
_entry.id   AF-A0A1I5SPK8-F1
#
_cell.length_a   1.000
_cell.length_b   1.000
_cell.length_c   1.000
_cell.angle_alpha   90.00
_cell.angle_beta   90.00
_cell.angle_gamma   90.00
#
_symmetry.space_group_name_H-M   'P 1'
#
loop_
_entity.id
_entity.type
_entity.pdbx_description
1 polymer ?
#
loop_
_entity_poly.entity_id
_entity_poly.type
_entity_poly.pdbx_seq_one_letter_code
_entity_poly.pdbx_strand_id
1 'polypeptide(L)'
;MLARIILAMAAATAAFPTAAQKAEGTLAEEAAAAGIGGVGLSPCADLVGVENVSVLAQAADWALGYIAGRIDAGDALVEGEPLDASSSTDIATGILLFCTDNPDATLLAATRSYGERVFGTEPVRRSFERVPARVPRPRPRPPGRTPETADATPDPSPPATPDATGPTE
;
A
#
# COMPACT_ATOMS: atom_id res chain seq x y z
N MET A 1 -68.90 24.25 6.62
CA MET A 1 -68.23 23.30 7.53
C MET A 1 -67.15 22.59 6.73
N LEU A 2 -65.92 23.09 6.80
CA LEU A 2 -64.82 22.71 5.92
C LEU A 2 -63.84 21.79 6.65
N ALA A 3 -63.46 20.73 5.94
CA ALA A 3 -62.52 19.67 6.23
C ALA A 3 -61.18 20.12 6.85
N ARG A 4 -60.69 19.34 7.82
CA ARG A 4 -59.24 19.12 8.06
C ARG A 4 -59.01 17.71 8.64
N ILE A 5 -58.90 16.74 7.74
CA ILE A 5 -58.17 15.49 8.01
C ILE A 5 -56.90 15.61 7.19
N ILE A 6 -55.74 15.76 7.85
CA ILE A 6 -54.43 15.62 7.22
C ILE A 6 -53.69 14.54 7.99
N LEU A 7 -53.67 13.35 7.41
CA LEU A 7 -52.78 12.25 7.74
C LEU A 7 -51.98 11.95 6.47
N ALA A 8 -50.66 12.13 6.54
CA ALA A 8 -49.63 11.49 5.71
C ALA A 8 -48.28 12.09 6.15
N MET A 9 -47.61 11.53 7.16
CA MET A 9 -46.64 10.44 6.99
C MET A 9 -45.57 10.79 5.94
N ALA A 10 -44.68 11.71 6.29
CA ALA A 10 -43.40 11.93 5.60
C ALA A 10 -42.28 11.32 6.44
N ALA A 11 -42.24 9.98 6.49
CA ALA A 11 -41.06 9.24 6.91
C ALA A 11 -40.37 8.72 5.65
N ALA A 12 -39.73 9.62 4.91
CA ALA A 12 -38.76 9.25 3.89
C ALA A 12 -37.45 8.87 4.61
N THR A 13 -37.47 7.74 5.31
CA THR A 13 -36.24 7.07 5.75
C THR A 13 -35.46 6.69 4.51
N ALA A 14 -34.29 7.28 4.36
CA ALA A 14 -33.32 7.04 3.31
C ALA A 14 -33.21 5.54 3.00
N ALA A 15 -33.60 5.17 1.77
CA ALA A 15 -33.18 3.92 1.16
C ALA A 15 -31.67 4.01 0.90
N PHE A 16 -30.87 3.77 1.94
CA PHE A 16 -29.50 3.32 1.73
C PHE A 16 -29.60 1.93 1.11
N PRO A 17 -28.94 1.66 -0.04
CA PRO A 17 -28.81 0.30 -0.52
C PRO A 17 -27.90 -0.41 0.48
N THR A 18 -28.53 -1.14 1.40
CA THR A 18 -27.87 -2.15 2.23
C THR A 18 -27.48 -3.29 1.29
N ALA A 19 -26.38 -3.12 0.56
CA ALA A 19 -25.60 -4.23 0.03
C ALA A 19 -24.95 -4.91 1.24
N ALA A 20 -25.78 -5.63 2.01
CA ALA A 20 -25.37 -6.42 3.14
C ALA A 20 -24.36 -7.45 2.64
N GLN A 21 -23.11 -7.20 3.01
CA GLN A 21 -21.95 -8.06 2.83
C GLN A 21 -22.29 -9.43 3.44
N LYS A 22 -22.79 -10.35 2.61
CA LYS A 22 -23.04 -11.73 2.99
C LYS A 22 -22.09 -12.62 2.22
N ALA A 23 -20.80 -12.53 2.54
CA ALA A 23 -19.79 -13.49 2.13
C ALA A 23 -18.50 -13.28 2.95
N GLU A 24 -18.55 -13.54 4.26
CA GLU A 24 -17.33 -13.56 5.11
C GLU A 24 -16.37 -14.72 4.78
N GLY A 25 -16.72 -15.59 3.83
CA GLY A 25 -15.91 -16.75 3.44
C GLY A 25 -15.22 -16.65 2.07
N THR A 26 -15.60 -15.77 1.16
CA THR A 26 -15.15 -15.90 -0.25
C THR A 26 -14.06 -14.92 -0.66
N LEU A 27 -14.04 -13.67 -0.18
CA LEU A 27 -13.08 -12.68 -0.67
C LEU A 27 -11.62 -13.01 -0.35
N ALA A 28 -11.35 -13.59 0.83
CA ALA A 28 -10.00 -13.99 1.21
C ALA A 28 -9.53 -15.25 0.46
N GLU A 29 -10.42 -16.23 0.25
CA GLU A 29 -10.14 -17.42 -0.54
C GLU A 29 -10.06 -17.13 -2.04
N GLU A 30 -10.90 -16.25 -2.58
CA GLU A 30 -10.85 -15.77 -3.96
C GLU A 30 -9.62 -14.89 -4.20
N ALA A 31 -9.26 -14.02 -3.25
CA ALA A 31 -8.00 -13.27 -3.32
C ALA A 31 -6.80 -14.22 -3.30
N ALA A 32 -6.77 -15.21 -2.40
CA ALA A 32 -5.71 -16.23 -2.37
C ALA A 32 -5.68 -17.08 -3.65
N ALA A 33 -6.83 -17.50 -4.17
CA ALA A 33 -6.97 -18.30 -5.39
C ALA A 33 -6.64 -17.50 -6.67
N ALA A 34 -6.91 -16.19 -6.68
CA ALA A 34 -6.51 -15.26 -7.74
C ALA A 34 -5.04 -14.84 -7.64
N GLY A 35 -4.29 -15.35 -6.65
CA GLY A 35 -2.90 -14.95 -6.41
C GLY A 35 -2.74 -13.52 -5.90
N ILE A 36 -3.83 -12.90 -5.45
CA ILE A 36 -3.87 -11.60 -4.78
C ILE A 36 -3.48 -11.84 -3.31
N GLY A 37 -2.22 -12.22 -3.10
CA GLY A 37 -1.53 -12.06 -1.83
C GLY A 37 -0.79 -10.73 -1.88
N GLY A 38 -1.22 -9.74 -1.09
CA GLY A 38 -0.51 -8.46 -1.03
C GLY A 38 0.87 -8.64 -0.41
N VAL A 39 1.85 -7.83 -0.83
CA VAL A 39 3.22 -7.82 -0.28
C VAL A 39 3.23 -7.69 1.25
N GLY A 40 2.20 -7.06 1.84
CA GLY A 40 1.96 -6.99 3.28
C GLY A 40 1.86 -8.35 3.99
N LEU A 41 1.48 -9.43 3.30
CA LEU A 41 1.40 -10.78 3.85
C LEU A 41 2.63 -11.64 3.51
N SER A 42 3.61 -11.11 2.78
CA SER A 42 4.84 -11.84 2.52
C SER A 42 5.63 -12.10 3.82
N PRO A 43 6.22 -13.29 3.98
CA PRO A 43 7.07 -13.59 5.13
C PRO A 43 8.34 -12.75 5.10
N CYS A 44 8.86 -12.38 6.26
CA CYS A 44 10.06 -11.57 6.43
C CYS A 44 11.30 -12.25 5.82
N ALA A 45 11.37 -13.58 5.83
CA ALA A 45 12.41 -14.37 5.17
C ALA A 45 12.51 -14.08 3.65
N ASP A 46 11.44 -13.63 3.01
CA ASP A 46 11.42 -13.28 1.58
C ASP A 46 11.89 -11.84 1.30
N LEU A 47 12.10 -11.03 2.34
CA LEU A 47 12.45 -9.61 2.25
C LEU A 47 13.91 -9.34 2.60
N VAL A 48 14.51 -10.19 3.42
CA VAL A 48 15.90 -10.05 3.90
C VAL A 48 16.88 -10.71 2.93
N GLY A 49 18.11 -10.20 2.86
CA GLY A 49 19.15 -10.69 1.95
C GLY A 49 19.50 -9.72 0.83
N VAL A 50 20.75 -9.75 0.36
CA VAL A 50 21.26 -8.82 -0.66
C VAL A 50 20.60 -9.03 -2.02
N GLU A 51 20.18 -10.25 -2.31
CA GLU A 51 19.43 -10.63 -3.50
C GLU A 51 17.99 -10.10 -3.51
N ASN A 52 17.46 -9.73 -2.33
CA ASN A 52 16.07 -9.30 -2.15
C ASN A 52 15.92 -7.78 -2.00
N VAL A 53 16.97 -6.98 -2.24
CA VAL A 53 16.94 -5.51 -2.08
C VAL A 53 15.81 -4.86 -2.89
N SER A 54 15.52 -5.35 -4.10
CA SER A 54 14.42 -4.83 -4.92
C SER A 54 13.04 -5.17 -4.36
N VAL A 55 12.92 -6.28 -3.62
CA VAL A 55 11.70 -6.69 -2.91
C VAL A 55 11.55 -5.85 -1.65
N LEU A 56 12.64 -5.62 -0.91
CA LEU A 56 12.65 -4.71 0.25
C LEU A 56 12.24 -3.29 -0.13
N ALA A 57 12.68 -2.78 -1.28
CA ALA A 57 12.27 -1.46 -1.76
C ALA A 57 10.76 -1.39 -2.04
N GLN A 58 10.18 -2.42 -2.67
CA GLN A 58 8.73 -2.51 -2.89
C GLN A 58 7.96 -2.66 -1.57
N ALA A 59 8.51 -3.41 -0.61
CA ALA A 59 7.94 -3.56 0.72
C ALA A 59 7.92 -2.24 1.49
N ALA A 60 8.99 -1.43 1.37
CA ALA A 60 9.08 -0.11 1.97
C ALA A 60 8.10 0.89 1.34
N ASP A 61 7.92 0.87 0.01
CA ASP A 61 6.93 1.70 -0.69
C ASP A 61 5.50 1.35 -0.27
N TRP A 62 5.19 0.05 -0.19
CA TRP A 62 3.91 -0.41 0.34
C TRP A 62 3.68 0.03 1.80
N ALA A 63 4.71 -0.09 2.63
CA ALA A 63 4.66 0.33 4.03
C ALA A 63 4.50 1.84 4.17
N LEU A 64 5.12 2.64 3.29
CA LEU A 64 4.91 4.08 3.22
C LEU A 64 3.44 4.42 2.97
N GLY A 65 2.77 3.71 2.04
CA GLY A 65 1.34 3.85 1.82
C GLY A 65 0.49 3.50 3.05
N TYR A 66 0.88 2.47 3.80
CA TYR A 66 0.23 2.11 5.07
C TYR A 66 0.37 3.24 6.12
N ILE A 67 1.58 3.79 6.27
CA ILE A 67 1.88 4.86 7.24
C ILE A 67 1.15 6.16 6.85
N ALA A 68 1.16 6.52 5.57
CA ALA A 68 0.41 7.67 5.05
C ALA A 68 -1.08 7.53 5.33
N GLY A 69 -1.66 6.34 5.13
CA GLY A 69 -3.07 6.08 5.45
C GLY A 69 -3.42 6.26 6.94
N ARG A 70 -2.47 6.04 7.87
CA ARG A 70 -2.66 6.33 9.30
C ARG A 70 -2.66 7.84 9.57
N ILE A 71 -1.74 8.58 8.95
CA ILE A 71 -1.67 10.04 9.06
C ILE A 71 -2.98 10.66 8.54
N ASP A 72 -3.44 10.22 7.37
CA ASP A 72 -4.70 10.69 6.77
C ASP A 72 -5.93 10.32 7.63
N ALA A 73 -5.85 9.24 8.40
CA ALA A 73 -6.87 8.85 9.38
C ALA A 73 -6.84 9.67 10.68
N GLY A 74 -5.84 10.54 10.85
CA GLY A 74 -5.70 11.43 12.01
C GLY A 74 -4.83 10.89 13.15
N ASP A 75 -4.06 9.83 12.93
CA ASP A 75 -3.11 9.34 13.93
C ASP A 75 -1.97 10.35 14.14
N ALA A 76 -1.63 10.62 15.40
CA ALA A 76 -0.60 11.58 15.77
C ALA A 76 0.78 10.91 15.89
N LEU A 77 1.81 11.59 15.39
CA LEU A 77 3.20 11.19 15.58
C LEU A 77 3.65 11.42 17.02
N VAL A 78 4.52 10.55 17.52
CA VAL A 78 5.18 10.73 18.83
C VAL A 78 6.17 11.88 18.74
N GLU A 79 6.05 12.84 19.64
CA GLU A 79 7.00 13.94 19.74
C GLU A 79 8.39 13.44 20.15
N GLY A 80 9.41 13.80 19.37
CA GLY A 80 10.80 13.42 19.64
C GLY A 80 11.19 12.01 19.19
N GLU A 81 10.32 11.26 18.50
CA GLU A 81 10.72 9.99 17.89
C GLU A 81 11.74 10.26 16.75
N PRO A 82 12.89 9.56 16.75
CA PRO A 82 13.93 9.76 15.73
C PRO A 82 13.57 9.17 14.34
N LEU A 83 12.57 8.30 14.25
CA LEU A 83 12.11 7.70 13.00
C LEU A 83 11.15 8.62 12.24
N ASP A 84 11.42 8.85 10.97
CA ASP A 84 10.56 9.65 10.10
C ASP A 84 9.47 8.80 9.42
N ALA A 85 8.21 9.16 9.64
CA ALA A 85 7.04 8.52 9.06
C ALA A 85 6.96 8.64 7.52
N SER A 86 7.70 9.57 6.93
CA SER A 86 7.75 9.85 5.49
C SER A 86 9.04 9.40 4.82
N SER A 87 10.04 8.98 5.59
CA SER A 87 11.32 8.49 5.08
C SER A 87 11.20 7.03 4.67
N SER A 88 11.25 6.77 3.35
CA SER A 88 11.31 5.40 2.83
C SER A 88 12.55 4.64 3.30
N THR A 89 13.66 5.35 3.60
CA THR A 89 14.89 4.76 4.14
C THR A 89 14.70 4.29 5.57
N ASP A 90 14.07 5.09 6.43
CA ASP A 90 13.82 4.74 7.84
C ASP A 90 12.86 3.57 7.93
N ILE A 91 11.80 3.60 7.11
CA ILE A 91 10.83 2.53 6.96
C ILE A 91 11.52 1.24 6.49
N ALA A 92 12.30 1.29 5.41
CA ALA A 92 13.02 0.13 4.88
C ALA A 92 13.99 -0.45 5.91
N THR A 93 14.71 0.41 6.63
CA THR A 93 15.67 0.01 7.67
C THR A 93 14.95 -0.63 8.85
N GLY A 94 13.85 -0.04 9.31
CA GLY A 94 13.04 -0.60 10.39
C GLY A 94 12.44 -1.96 10.04
N ILE A 95 11.93 -2.11 8.82
CA ILE A 95 11.44 -3.39 8.29
C ILE A 95 12.57 -4.41 8.23
N LEU A 96 13.73 -4.05 7.68
CA LEU A 96 14.88 -4.94 7.56
C LEU A 96 15.35 -5.44 8.93
N LEU A 97 15.48 -4.56 9.92
CA LEU A 97 15.86 -4.92 11.28
C LEU A 97 14.84 -5.88 11.91
N PHE A 98 13.55 -5.53 11.86
CA PHE A 98 12.49 -6.38 12.41
C PHE A 98 12.48 -7.76 11.75
N CYS A 99 12.58 -7.82 10.42
CA CYS A 99 12.52 -9.05 9.65
C CYS A 99 13.77 -9.92 9.81
N THR A 100 14.92 -9.33 10.14
CA THR A 100 16.14 -10.08 10.46
C THR A 100 15.96 -10.89 11.74
N ASP A 101 15.30 -10.31 12.75
CA ASP A 101 15.05 -10.97 14.03
C ASP A 101 13.82 -11.90 14.01
N ASN A 102 12.90 -11.69 13.06
CA ASN A 102 11.62 -12.39 12.98
C ASN A 102 11.33 -12.92 11.56
N PRO A 103 12.07 -13.94 11.08
CA PRO A 103 11.97 -14.40 9.69
C PRO A 103 10.58 -14.95 9.31
N ASP A 104 9.84 -15.49 10.29
CA ASP A 104 8.51 -16.07 10.08
C ASP A 104 7.37 -15.04 10.20
N ALA A 105 7.66 -13.81 10.62
CA ALA A 105 6.67 -12.73 10.68
C ALA A 105 6.37 -12.19 9.27
N THR A 106 5.37 -11.31 9.15
CA THR A 106 5.03 -10.68 7.86
C THR A 106 5.57 -9.28 7.73
N LEU A 107 5.62 -8.79 6.48
CA LEU A 107 5.78 -7.37 6.22
C LEU A 107 4.80 -6.51 7.03
N LEU A 108 3.50 -6.86 7.07
CA LEU A 108 2.51 -6.11 7.83
C LEU A 108 2.84 -6.07 9.32
N ALA A 109 3.33 -7.17 9.91
CA ALA A 109 3.78 -7.18 11.29
C ALA A 109 4.99 -6.25 11.50
N ALA A 110 5.96 -6.26 10.59
CA ALA A 110 7.10 -5.35 10.61
C ALA A 110 6.67 -3.88 10.49
N THR A 111 5.83 -3.55 9.52
CA THR A 111 5.28 -2.21 9.29
C THR A 111 4.48 -1.72 10.50
N ARG A 112 3.78 -2.61 11.19
CA ARG A 112 3.05 -2.27 12.42
C ARG A 112 3.95 -1.99 13.59
N SER A 113 5.00 -2.78 13.77
CA SER A 113 6.00 -2.52 14.80
C SER A 113 6.68 -1.16 14.55
N TYR A 114 6.98 -0.84 13.29
CA TYR A 114 7.46 0.49 12.91
C TYR A 114 6.43 1.58 13.23
N GLY A 115 5.17 1.40 12.81
CA GLY A 115 4.10 2.35 13.08
C GLY A 115 3.80 2.54 14.57
N GLU A 116 3.88 1.48 15.38
CA GLU A 116 3.69 1.59 16.83
C GLU A 116 4.74 2.51 17.47
N ARG A 117 5.99 2.44 17.01
CA ARG A 117 7.03 3.37 17.46
C ARG A 117 6.75 4.80 17.04
N VAL A 118 6.40 5.00 15.76
CA VAL A 118 6.18 6.33 15.19
C VAL A 118 4.93 7.02 15.71
N PHE A 119 3.85 6.27 15.95
CA PHE A 119 2.55 6.80 16.38
C PHE A 119 2.23 6.56 17.86
N GLY A 120 3.08 5.84 18.60
CA GLY A 120 2.92 5.57 20.04
C GLY A 120 1.67 4.78 20.40
N THR A 121 1.03 4.15 19.40
CA THR A 121 -0.27 3.50 19.51
C THR A 121 -0.24 2.15 18.82
N GLU A 122 -0.79 1.13 19.50
CA GLU A 122 -0.90 -0.21 18.92
C GLU A 122 -1.88 -0.17 17.72
N PRO A 123 -1.49 -0.69 16.55
CA PRO A 123 -2.35 -0.72 15.39
C PRO A 123 -3.52 -1.69 15.58
N VAL A 124 -4.72 -1.31 15.09
CA VAL A 124 -5.92 -2.15 15.14
C VAL A 124 -5.69 -3.45 14.36
N ARG A 125 -5.74 -4.59 15.05
CA ARG A 125 -5.66 -5.93 14.46
C ARG A 125 -7.02 -6.36 13.90
N ARG A 126 -7.07 -6.83 12.66
CA ARG A 126 -8.25 -7.35 11.94
C ARG A 126 -8.05 -8.79 11.48
N SER A 127 -9.16 -9.48 11.18
CA SER A 127 -9.19 -10.92 10.85
C SER A 127 -8.43 -11.33 9.59
N PHE A 128 -8.18 -10.40 8.65
CA PHE A 128 -7.55 -10.65 7.35
C PHE A 128 -6.02 -10.76 7.37
N GLU A 129 -5.42 -10.75 8.57
CA GLU A 129 -3.99 -10.54 8.77
C GLU A 129 -3.22 -11.83 9.04
N ARG A 130 -3.91 -12.98 8.99
CA ARG A 130 -3.24 -14.27 9.07
C ARG A 130 -2.47 -14.53 7.78
N VAL A 131 -1.18 -14.77 7.95
CA VAL A 131 -0.26 -15.15 6.90
C VAL A 131 -0.71 -16.49 6.31
N PRO A 132 -0.93 -16.59 5.00
CA PRO A 132 -0.96 -17.88 4.35
C PRO A 132 0.43 -18.54 4.52
N ALA A 133 0.48 -19.84 4.81
CA ALA A 133 1.75 -20.57 4.93
C ALA A 133 2.64 -20.47 3.67
N ARG A 134 2.04 -20.08 2.53
CA ARG A 134 2.73 -19.79 1.28
C ARG A 134 1.99 -18.68 0.55
N VAL A 135 2.66 -17.56 0.28
CA VAL A 135 2.16 -16.57 -0.67
C VAL A 135 2.73 -16.93 -2.05
N PRO A 136 1.89 -17.16 -3.08
CA PRO A 136 2.39 -17.41 -4.43
C PRO A 136 3.23 -16.21 -4.89
N ARG A 137 4.51 -16.43 -5.19
CA ARG A 137 5.34 -15.37 -5.77
C ARG A 137 4.84 -15.05 -7.18
N PRO A 138 4.72 -13.77 -7.56
CA PRO A 138 4.45 -13.40 -8.94
C PRO A 138 5.44 -14.08 -9.88
N ARG A 139 4.97 -14.55 -11.04
CA ARG A 139 5.85 -15.16 -12.03
C ARG A 139 6.95 -14.16 -12.41
N PRO A 140 8.19 -14.61 -12.66
CA PRO A 140 9.24 -13.74 -13.17
C PRO A 140 8.73 -12.95 -14.38
N ARG A 141 9.07 -11.66 -14.45
CA ARG A 141 8.77 -10.85 -15.63
C ARG A 141 9.30 -11.63 -16.86
N PRO A 142 8.50 -11.80 -17.92
CA PRO A 142 8.99 -12.38 -19.16
C PRO A 142 10.27 -11.66 -19.57
N PRO A 143 11.26 -12.35 -20.16
CA PRO A 143 12.46 -11.69 -20.66
C PRO A 143 12.02 -10.51 -21.52
N GLY A 144 12.54 -9.32 -21.21
CA GLY A 144 12.31 -8.15 -22.04
C GLY A 144 12.68 -8.55 -23.46
N ARG A 145 11.79 -8.31 -24.42
CA ARG A 145 12.14 -8.51 -25.83
C ARG A 145 13.44 -7.73 -26.03
N THR A 146 14.51 -8.43 -26.41
CA THR A 146 15.66 -7.76 -27.02
C THR A 146 15.12 -6.82 -28.09
N PRO A 147 15.65 -5.60 -28.24
CA PRO A 147 15.26 -4.73 -29.34
C PRO A 147 15.67 -5.42 -30.64
N GLU A 148 14.79 -6.27 -31.15
CA GLU A 148 14.85 -6.79 -32.50
C GLU A 148 14.45 -5.59 -33.35
N THR A 149 15.48 -4.91 -33.84
CA THR A 149 15.46 -3.91 -34.91
C THR A 149 14.34 -2.89 -34.79
N ALA A 150 14.68 -1.70 -34.31
CA ALA A 150 13.92 -0.51 -34.64
C ALA A 150 13.75 -0.46 -36.16
N ASP A 151 12.55 -0.81 -36.65
CA ASP A 151 12.07 -0.18 -37.86
C ASP A 151 12.13 1.31 -37.57
N ALA A 152 13.03 1.98 -38.29
CA ALA A 152 13.34 3.39 -38.13
C ALA A 152 12.07 4.20 -38.31
N THR A 153 11.36 4.45 -37.21
CA THR A 153 10.43 5.55 -37.12
C THR A 153 11.33 6.78 -37.00
N PRO A 154 11.28 7.74 -37.96
CA PRO A 154 12.07 8.96 -37.84
C PRO A 154 11.74 9.63 -36.51
N ASP A 155 12.78 9.86 -35.72
CA ASP A 155 12.70 10.57 -34.45
C ASP A 155 12.06 11.94 -34.70
N PRO A 156 10.91 12.29 -34.08
CA PRO A 156 10.47 13.67 -34.07
C PRO A 156 11.46 14.45 -33.21
N SER A 157 12.39 15.14 -33.86
CA SER A 157 13.38 16.01 -33.22
C SER A 157 12.72 16.81 -32.08
N PRO A 158 13.31 16.84 -30.88
CA PRO A 158 12.80 17.68 -29.80
C PRO A 158 12.75 19.14 -30.27
N PRO A 159 11.70 19.91 -29.89
CA PRO A 159 11.65 21.33 -30.22
C PRO A 159 12.90 22.02 -29.63
N ALA A 160 13.57 22.83 -30.44
CA ALA A 160 14.73 23.59 -30.02
C ALA A 160 14.40 24.41 -28.77
N THR A 161 15.10 24.16 -27.67
CA THR A 161 15.08 25.00 -26.48
C THR A 161 15.57 26.40 -26.88
N PRO A 162 14.85 27.49 -26.57
CA PRO A 162 15.37 28.83 -26.78
C PRO A 162 16.64 29.01 -25.95
N ASP A 163 17.75 29.38 -26.60
CA ASP A 163 18.98 29.75 -25.92
C ASP A 163 18.69 30.90 -24.94
N ALA A 164 19.02 30.69 -23.67
CA ALA A 164 19.06 31.75 -22.69
C ALA A 164 20.24 32.66 -23.01
N THR A 165 19.99 33.75 -23.72
CA THR A 165 20.94 34.85 -23.82
C THR A 165 21.18 35.40 -22.42
N GLY A 166 22.40 35.21 -21.91
CA GLY A 166 22.83 35.76 -20.62
C GLY A 166 22.73 37.28 -20.58
N PRO A 167 22.72 37.88 -19.37
CA PRO A 167 22.64 39.33 -19.24
C PRO A 167 23.92 39.98 -19.79
N THR A 168 23.75 40.89 -20.75
CA THR A 168 24.76 41.91 -21.06
C THR A 168 24.75 42.97 -19.96
N GLU A 169 25.95 43.42 -19.59
CA GLU A 169 26.28 44.46 -18.58
C GLU A 169 25.44 45.74 -18.65
#